data_AF-A0A2A3AJ02-F1
#
_entry.id   AF-A0A2A3AJ02-F1
#
_cell.length_a   1.000
_cell.length_b   1.000
_cell.length_c   1.000
_cell.angle_alpha   90.00
_cell.angle_beta   90.00
_cell.angle_gamma   90.00
#
_symmetry.space_group_name_H-M   'P 1'
#
loop_
_entity.id
_entity.type
_entity.pdbx_description
1 polymer ?
#
loop_
_entity_poly.entity_id
_entity_poly.type
_entity_poly.pdbx_seq_one_letter_code
_entity_poly.pdbx_strand_id
1 'polypeptide(L)'
;MKNIQQLRTKTESPREQWVDVTVDIDPDHHMVRLMESNGDIHEYMSSNVRALAHAAAHNRGRAQWCEKYQQLLVPGASNVSGGIPFYKLEPKPVALSA
;
A
#
# COMPACT_ATOMS: atom_id res chain seq x y z
N MET A 1 6.44 6.89 46.47
CA MET A 1 6.94 5.88 45.53
C MET A 1 5.95 5.83 44.36
N LYS A 2 6.36 6.31 43.17
CA LYS A 2 5.50 6.37 41.98
C LYS A 2 5.78 5.15 41.12
N ASN A 3 4.84 4.20 41.01
CA ASN A 3 4.90 3.17 39.97
C ASN A 3 4.02 3.61 38.81
N ILE A 4 4.74 3.99 37.76
CA ILE A 4 4.27 4.49 36.47
C ILE A 4 3.51 3.35 35.81
N GLN A 5 2.18 3.44 35.79
CA GLN A 5 1.41 2.70 34.78
C GLN A 5 1.93 3.20 33.44
N GLN A 6 2.63 2.30 32.76
CA GLN A 6 3.14 2.50 31.41
C GLN A 6 1.92 2.56 30.48
N LEU A 7 1.31 3.75 30.44
CA LEU A 7 0.38 4.15 29.40
C LEU A 7 1.16 3.99 28.09
N ARG A 8 0.93 2.88 27.39
CA ARG A 8 1.24 2.79 25.97
C ARG A 8 0.31 3.79 25.30
N THR A 9 0.68 5.06 25.32
CA THR A 9 0.11 6.06 24.45
C THR A 9 0.57 5.65 23.05
N LYS A 10 -0.25 4.83 22.40
CA LYS A 10 -0.33 4.79 20.94
C LYS A 10 -0.51 6.26 20.57
N THR A 11 0.58 6.90 20.21
CA THR A 11 0.56 8.28 19.79
C THR A 11 -0.10 8.19 18.43
N GLU A 12 -1.43 8.26 18.41
CA GLU A 12 -2.21 8.45 17.20
C GLU A 12 -1.86 9.85 16.69
N SER A 13 -0.67 9.95 16.12
CA SER A 13 -0.34 11.11 15.35
C SER A 13 -1.29 11.09 14.15
N PRO A 14 -1.94 12.20 13.79
CA PRO A 14 -2.74 12.31 12.56
C PRO A 14 -1.85 12.30 11.29
N ARG A 15 -0.58 11.89 11.44
CA ARG A 15 0.39 11.71 10.37
C ARG A 15 -0.05 10.50 9.54
N GLU A 16 0.15 10.62 8.26
CA GLU A 16 -0.16 9.63 7.23
C GLU A 16 0.00 8.20 7.75
N GLN A 17 -1.10 7.43 7.73
CA GLN A 17 -1.14 6.05 8.21
C GLN A 17 -0.56 5.14 7.12
N TRP A 18 0.77 5.16 7.03
CA TRP A 18 1.51 4.25 6.16
C TRP A 18 1.58 2.88 6.82
N VAL A 19 1.07 1.86 6.13
CA VAL A 19 1.09 0.47 6.56
C VAL A 19 1.95 -0.34 5.60
N ASP A 20 2.76 -1.25 6.15
CA ASP A 20 3.56 -2.17 5.35
C ASP A 20 2.64 -3.26 4.77
N VAL A 21 2.74 -3.46 3.47
CA VAL A 21 1.95 -4.45 2.73
C VAL A 21 2.84 -5.32 1.84
N THR A 22 2.37 -6.54 1.61
CA THR A 22 2.83 -7.35 0.48
C THR A 22 1.95 -7.04 -0.72
N VAL A 23 2.54 -6.95 -1.90
CA VAL A 23 1.88 -6.57 -3.13
C VAL A 23 1.99 -7.73 -4.11
N ASP A 24 0.83 -8.19 -4.58
CA ASP A 24 0.70 -9.09 -5.70
C ASP A 24 0.10 -8.31 -6.87
N ILE A 25 0.69 -8.44 -8.06
CA ILE A 25 0.39 -7.57 -9.19
C ILE A 25 0.12 -8.43 -10.41
N ASP A 26 -1.02 -8.17 -11.04
CA ASP A 26 -1.42 -8.77 -12.31
C ASP A 26 -1.42 -7.68 -13.39
N PRO A 27 -0.34 -7.59 -14.19
CA PRO A 27 -0.21 -6.56 -15.21
C PRO A 27 -1.16 -6.74 -16.39
N ASP A 28 -1.69 -7.94 -16.60
CA ASP A 28 -2.56 -8.25 -17.74
C ASP A 28 -4.00 -7.81 -17.44
N HIS A 29 -4.41 -7.87 -16.18
CA HIS A 29 -5.72 -7.37 -15.71
C HIS A 29 -5.66 -6.00 -15.03
N HIS A 30 -4.50 -5.32 -15.05
CA HIS A 30 -4.28 -4.04 -14.38
C HIS A 30 -4.59 -4.03 -12.87
N MET A 31 -4.50 -5.21 -12.23
CA MET A 31 -4.89 -5.42 -10.84
C MET A 31 -3.69 -5.37 -9.91
N VAL A 32 -3.91 -4.79 -8.73
CA VAL A 32 -2.95 -4.71 -7.62
C VAL A 32 -3.67 -5.20 -6.37
N ARG A 33 -3.16 -6.26 -5.77
CA ARG A 33 -3.65 -6.81 -4.51
C ARG A 33 -2.66 -6.47 -3.41
N LEU A 34 -3.13 -5.78 -2.37
CA LEU A 34 -2.37 -5.46 -1.17
C LEU A 34 -2.77 -6.42 -0.07
N MET A 35 -1.80 -7.04 0.58
CA MET A 35 -2.00 -7.90 1.74
C MET A 35 -1.30 -7.28 2.95
N GLU A 36 -2.10 -6.91 3.95
CA GLU A 36 -1.63 -6.41 5.23
C GLU A 36 -1.10 -7.54 6.12
N SER A 37 -0.28 -7.17 7.12
CA SER A 37 0.28 -8.14 8.07
C SER A 37 -0.75 -8.86 8.94
N ASN A 38 -1.94 -8.28 9.10
CA ASN A 38 -3.08 -8.90 9.81
C ASN A 38 -3.86 -9.89 8.94
N GLY A 39 -3.52 -10.02 7.65
CA GLY A 39 -4.19 -10.90 6.69
C GLY A 39 -5.29 -10.21 5.86
N ASP A 40 -5.57 -8.93 6.08
CA ASP A 40 -6.54 -8.20 5.28
C ASP A 40 -6.04 -8.01 3.84
N ILE A 41 -6.97 -8.12 2.89
CA ILE A 41 -6.69 -8.03 1.46
C ILE A 41 -7.49 -6.90 0.85
N HIS A 42 -6.79 -6.03 0.12
CA HIS A 42 -7.39 -4.93 -0.64
C HIS A 42 -7.06 -5.07 -2.12
N GLU A 43 -8.06 -4.90 -2.99
CA GLU A 43 -7.90 -4.99 -4.44
C GLU A 43 -8.11 -3.64 -5.11
N TYR A 44 -7.17 -3.27 -5.96
CA TYR A 44 -7.15 -2.01 -6.69
C TYR A 44 -6.79 -2.20 -8.15
N MET A 45 -7.15 -1.22 -8.95
CA MET A 45 -6.67 -1.04 -10.32
C MET A 45 -5.51 -0.04 -10.34
N SER A 46 -4.61 -0.17 -11.32
CA SER A 46 -3.62 0.87 -11.61
C SER A 46 -3.38 1.03 -13.11
N SER A 47 -3.42 2.27 -13.59
CA SER A 47 -3.02 2.60 -14.96
C SER A 47 -1.52 2.40 -15.21
N ASN A 48 -0.71 2.43 -14.16
CA ASN A 48 0.75 2.25 -14.21
C ASN A 48 1.20 0.88 -13.70
N VAL A 49 0.35 -0.15 -13.82
CA VAL A 49 0.56 -1.50 -13.26
C VAL A 49 1.91 -2.12 -13.63
N ARG A 50 2.39 -1.94 -14.87
CA ARG A 50 3.67 -2.51 -15.33
C ARG A 50 4.87 -1.87 -14.65
N ALA A 51 4.86 -0.55 -14.50
CA ALA A 51 5.91 0.18 -13.79
C ALA A 51 5.89 -0.17 -12.30
N LEU A 52 4.71 -0.33 -11.71
CA LEU A 52 4.56 -0.78 -10.33
C LEU A 52 5.06 -2.22 -10.13
N ALA A 53 4.74 -3.14 -11.05
CA ALA A 53 5.23 -4.52 -11.02
C ALA A 53 6.76 -4.58 -11.02
N HIS A 54 7.39 -3.77 -11.88
CA HIS A 54 8.83 -3.66 -11.92
C HIS A 54 9.39 -3.15 -10.58
N ALA A 55 8.83 -2.06 -10.03
CA ALA A 55 9.28 -1.51 -8.75
C ALA A 55 9.08 -2.48 -7.57
N ALA A 56 7.95 -3.18 -7.52
CA ALA A 56 7.64 -4.16 -6.48
C ALA A 56 8.58 -5.38 -6.55
N ALA A 57 8.94 -5.86 -7.74
CA ALA A 57 9.88 -6.97 -7.90
C ALA A 57 11.24 -6.66 -7.26
N HIS A 58 11.73 -5.42 -7.38
CA HIS A 58 12.98 -4.98 -6.73
C HIS A 58 12.89 -4.93 -5.21
N ASN A 59 11.70 -4.71 -4.66
CA ASN A 59 11.46 -4.70 -3.22
C ASN A 59 10.87 -6.02 -2.71
N ARG A 60 11.04 -7.13 -3.45
CA ARG A 60 10.55 -8.47 -3.09
C ARG A 60 9.04 -8.49 -2.78
N GLY A 61 8.26 -7.72 -3.54
CA GLY A 61 6.82 -7.60 -3.38
C GLY A 61 6.40 -6.80 -2.15
N ARG A 62 7.29 -6.05 -1.49
CA ARG A 62 6.92 -5.19 -0.35
C ARG A 62 6.67 -3.75 -0.76
N ALA A 63 5.73 -3.10 -0.10
CA ALA A 63 5.45 -1.67 -0.27
C ALA A 63 4.89 -1.07 1.02
N GLN A 64 4.74 0.26 1.02
CA GLN A 64 3.95 0.98 2.01
C GLN A 64 2.71 1.55 1.35
N TRP A 65 1.56 1.36 1.97
CA TRP A 65 0.27 1.84 1.51
C TRP A 65 -0.28 2.86 2.50
N CYS A 66 -0.84 3.96 2.01
CA CYS A 66 -1.44 4.96 2.88
C CYS A 66 -2.91 4.63 3.14
N GLU A 67 -3.20 4.03 4.29
CA GLU A 67 -4.53 3.62 4.74
C GLU A 67 -5.51 4.81 4.73
N LYS A 68 -5.04 6.01 5.11
CA LYS A 68 -5.85 7.23 5.16
C LYS A 68 -6.43 7.63 3.80
N TYR A 69 -5.65 7.49 2.73
CA TYR A 69 -6.07 7.89 1.38
C TYR A 69 -6.53 6.70 0.54
N GLN A 70 -6.21 5.49 0.96
CA GLN A 70 -6.47 4.20 0.31
C GLN A 70 -5.97 4.06 -1.14
N GLN A 71 -5.34 5.10 -1.69
CA GLN A 71 -5.01 5.20 -3.12
C GLN A 71 -3.53 5.46 -3.38
N LEU A 72 -2.69 5.50 -2.35
CA LEU A 72 -1.27 5.83 -2.49
C LEU A 72 -0.41 4.65 -2.05
N LEU A 73 0.50 4.24 -2.94
CA LEU A 73 1.41 3.11 -2.74
C LEU A 73 2.86 3.52 -3.04
N VAL A 74 3.76 3.20 -2.12
CA VAL A 74 5.20 3.44 -2.24
C VAL A 74 5.94 2.09 -2.25
N PRO A 75 6.46 1.63 -3.40
CA PRO A 75 7.12 0.33 -3.52
C PRO A 75 8.55 0.27 -2.92
N GLY A 76 8.91 1.18 -2.02
CA GLY A 76 10.16 1.16 -1.21
C GLY A 76 11.48 1.40 -1.95
N ALA A 77 11.55 1.23 -3.27
CA ALA A 77 12.77 1.41 -4.06
C ALA A 77 12.67 2.63 -5.01
N SER A 78 12.98 3.82 -4.48
CA SER A 78 12.89 5.11 -5.22
C SER A 78 13.82 5.20 -6.44
N ASN A 79 14.97 4.50 -6.42
CA ASN A 79 15.96 4.55 -7.50
C ASN A 79 15.61 3.67 -8.71
N VAL A 80 14.56 2.86 -8.64
CA VAL A 80 14.24 1.85 -9.67
C VAL A 80 12.88 2.07 -10.34
N SER A 81 12.03 2.92 -9.75
CA SER A 81 10.72 3.30 -10.29
C SER A 81 10.78 4.37 -11.40
N GLY A 82 11.95 4.61 -12.00
CA GLY A 82 12.13 5.69 -12.98
C GLY A 82 11.87 7.09 -12.39
N GLY A 83 12.07 7.25 -11.07
CA GLY A 83 11.85 8.51 -10.36
C GLY A 83 10.42 8.73 -9.86
N ILE A 84 9.52 7.75 -9.99
CA ILE A 84 8.15 7.84 -9.45
C ILE A 84 8.19 7.49 -7.95
N PRO A 85 7.92 8.44 -7.03
CA PRO A 85 7.98 8.18 -5.59
C PRO A 85 6.74 7.44 -5.06
N PHE A 86 5.61 7.52 -5.77
CA PHE A 86 4.36 6.88 -5.39
C PHE A 86 3.52 6.50 -6.62
N TYR A 87 2.71 5.47 -6.47
CA TYR A 87 1.74 5.02 -7.46
C TYR A 87 0.34 5.28 -6.96
N LYS A 88 -0.51 5.82 -7.83
CA LYS A 88 -1.94 5.95 -7.57
C LYS A 88 -2.62 4.61 -7.82
N LEU A 89 -3.45 4.19 -6.87
CA LEU A 89 -4.34 3.05 -6.94
C LEU A 89 -5.77 3.56 -7.07
N GLU A 90 -6.58 2.83 -7.83
CA GLU A 90 -7.98 3.15 -8.04
C GLU A 90 -8.82 2.00 -7.48
N PRO A 91 -9.93 2.28 -6.77
CA PRO A 91 -10.82 1.23 -6.31
C PRO A 91 -11.29 0.39 -7.50
N LYS A 92 -11.34 -0.93 -7.32
CA LYS A 92 -11.98 -1.81 -8.30
C LYS A 92 -13.42 -1.34 -8.52
N PRO A 93 -13.87 -1.14 -9.77
CA PRO A 93 -15.26 -0.79 -10.03
C PRO A 93 -16.16 -1.86 -9.41
N VAL A 94 -17.02 -1.46 -8.47
CA VAL A 94 -18.11 -2.32 -8.03
C VAL A 94 -19.07 -2.37 -9.20
N ALA A 95 -19.28 -3.54 -9.80
CA ALA A 95 -20.30 -3.70 -10.81
C ALA A 95 -21.63 -3.25 -10.17
N LEU A 96 -22.19 -2.15 -10.65
CA LEU A 96 -23.54 -1.75 -10.31
C LEU A 96 -24.45 -2.79 -10.98
N SER A 97 -24.85 -3.81 -10.21
CA SER A 97 -25.89 -4.74 -10.64
C SER A 97 -27.14 -3.91 -10.94
N ALA A 98 -27.52 -3.86 -12.22
CA ALA A 98 -28.76 -3.25 -12.71
C ALA A 98 -29.96 -4.16 -12.47
#